data_AF-A0A812Y650-F1
#
_entry.id   AF-A0A812Y650-F1
#
_cell.length_a   1.000
_cell.length_b   1.000
_cell.length_c   1.000
_cell.angle_alpha   90.00
_cell.angle_beta   90.00
_cell.angle_gamma   90.00
#
_symmetry.space_group_name_H-M   'P 1'
#
loop_
_entity.id
_entity.type
_entity.pdbx_description
1 polymer ?
#
loop_
_entity_poly.entity_id
_entity_poly.type
_entity_poly.pdbx_seq_one_letter_code
_entity_poly.pdbx_strand_id
1 'polypeptide(L)'
;MVRDGRQLPIDVTMVPTPVRLLKGKPRVDTVDFPVLLPSTWLRFMLSIGGELILGGHELHSESDWRGMFRSFWSNFQRSQPGVDLGQISPDMALPLCVHGDEGRGRAKRPIMCISFQPMISHLGPAVTNTSGHSFASRMLFTVVPSQMYTTNTLDVLLEALVSDLESLFSDGLEVSRAEL
;
A
#
# COMPACT_ATOMS: atom_id res chain seq x y z
N MET A 1 14.32 20.98 12.51
CA MET A 1 12.99 20.37 12.28
C MET A 1 12.62 19.64 13.57
N VAL A 2 11.78 20.27 14.39
CA VAL A 2 11.30 19.67 15.64
C VAL A 2 10.43 18.47 15.23
N ARG A 3 10.72 17.30 15.80
CA ARG A 3 9.86 16.13 15.63
C ARG A 3 8.71 16.32 16.61
N ASP A 4 7.60 16.88 16.16
CA ASP A 4 6.41 17.14 16.99
C ASP A 4 5.68 15.85 17.43
N GLY A 5 6.30 14.67 17.30
CA GLY A 5 5.76 13.40 17.76
C GLY A 5 4.47 12.94 17.05
N ARG A 6 4.04 13.61 15.98
CA ARG A 6 2.82 13.24 15.24
C ARG A 6 3.01 11.88 14.57
N GLN A 7 2.16 10.94 14.96
CA GLN A 7 2.07 9.60 14.38
C GLN A 7 0.66 9.41 13.85
N LEU A 8 0.53 8.73 12.71
CA LEU A 8 -0.78 8.26 12.25
C LEU A 8 -1.17 7.05 13.11
N PRO A 9 -2.45 6.90 13.49
CA PRO A 9 -2.95 5.76 14.26
C PRO A 9 -3.08 4.52 13.36
N ILE A 10 -1.95 4.04 12.83
CA ILE A 10 -1.87 2.88 11.95
C ILE A 10 -1.09 1.79 12.66
N ASP A 11 -1.72 0.65 12.84
CA ASP A 11 -1.11 -0.50 13.49
C ASP A 11 0.06 -1.05 12.68
N VAL A 12 1.17 -1.28 13.37
CA VAL A 12 2.35 -1.94 12.79
C VAL A 12 2.23 -3.43 13.05
N THR A 13 2.20 -4.21 11.98
CA THR A 13 2.25 -5.67 12.06
C THR A 13 3.70 -6.13 12.11
N MET A 14 3.99 -7.15 12.92
CA MET A 14 5.32 -7.73 13.04
C MET A 14 5.36 -9.08 12.30
N VAL A 15 6.21 -9.18 11.28
CA VAL A 15 6.36 -10.40 10.46
C VAL A 15 7.69 -11.09 10.83
N PRO A 16 7.68 -12.35 11.30
CA PRO A 16 8.90 -13.11 11.56
C PRO A 16 9.72 -13.28 10.29
N THR A 17 10.80 -12.52 10.15
CA THR A 17 11.54 -12.38 8.90
C THR A 17 13.01 -12.75 9.12
N PRO A 18 13.61 -13.59 8.25
CA PRO A 18 15.03 -13.86 8.31
C PRO A 18 15.81 -12.62 7.88
N VAL A 19 16.74 -12.16 8.72
CA VAL A 19 17.59 -11.01 8.45
C VAL A 19 19.05 -11.31 8.74
N ARG A 20 19.94 -10.61 8.04
CA ARG A 20 21.36 -10.62 8.32
C ARG A 20 21.69 -9.62 9.43
N LEU A 21 22.24 -10.12 10.53
CA LEU A 21 22.73 -9.30 11.65
C LEU A 21 24.24 -9.07 11.50
N LEU A 22 24.64 -7.79 11.51
CA LEU A 22 26.05 -7.38 11.36
C LEU A 22 26.75 -7.02 12.68
N LYS A 23 26.06 -7.13 13.83
CA LYS A 23 26.67 -6.84 15.13
C LYS A 23 27.54 -8.04 15.56
N GLY A 24 28.85 -7.92 15.37
CA GLY A 24 29.83 -8.98 15.67
C GLY A 24 30.08 -9.89 14.47
N LYS A 25 30.13 -11.20 14.68
CA LYS A 25 30.26 -12.16 13.57
C LYS A 25 28.94 -12.18 12.78
N PRO A 26 28.95 -11.90 11.46
CA PRO A 26 27.75 -11.93 10.64
C PRO A 26 27.00 -13.25 10.77
N ARG A 27 25.69 -13.18 11.01
CA ARG A 27 24.82 -14.34 11.12
C ARG A 27 23.42 -14.01 10.57
N VAL A 28 22.67 -15.06 10.26
CA VAL A 28 21.23 -14.95 9.94
C VAL A 28 20.44 -15.25 11.20
N ASP A 29 19.43 -14.45 11.48
CA ASP A 29 18.52 -14.62 12.60
C ASP A 29 17.09 -14.30 12.14
N THR A 30 16.09 -14.89 12.78
CA THR A 30 14.69 -14.52 12.52
C THR A 30 14.31 -13.44 13.50
N VAL A 31 13.83 -12.31 13.00
CA VAL A 31 13.39 -11.18 13.84
C VAL A 31 11.99 -10.78 13.46
N ASP A 32 11.26 -10.24 14.43
CA ASP A 32 10.00 -9.57 14.20
C ASP A 32 10.26 -8.29 13.40
N PHE A 33 9.92 -8.30 12.10
CA PHE A 33 10.16 -7.18 11.19
C PHE A 33 8.88 -6.37 10.98
N PRO A 34 8.93 -5.03 11.15
CA PRO A 34 7.73 -4.21 11.07
C PRO A 34 7.25 -4.02 9.62
N VAL A 35 5.95 -4.15 9.43
CA VAL A 35 5.25 -3.86 8.18
C VAL A 35 3.96 -3.08 8.47
N LEU A 36 3.53 -2.29 7.50
CA LEU A 36 2.25 -1.59 7.50
C LEU A 36 1.40 -2.18 6.39
N LEU A 37 0.48 -3.08 6.75
CA LEU A 37 -0.32 -3.82 5.80
C LEU A 37 -1.26 -2.89 4.99
N PRO A 38 -1.53 -3.20 3.70
CA PRO A 38 -2.55 -2.52 2.91
C PRO A 38 -3.88 -2.38 3.65
N SER A 39 -4.37 -3.42 4.31
CA SER A 39 -5.65 -3.39 5.00
C SER A 39 -5.69 -2.34 6.12
N THR A 40 -4.61 -2.19 6.89
CA THR A 40 -4.50 -1.18 7.95
C THR A 40 -4.52 0.23 7.38
N TRP A 41 -3.78 0.48 6.30
CA TRP A 41 -3.79 1.76 5.61
C TRP A 41 -5.16 2.10 5.04
N LEU A 42 -5.80 1.16 4.35
CA LEU A 42 -7.10 1.39 3.71
C LEU A 42 -8.19 1.65 4.75
N ARG A 43 -8.22 0.90 5.86
CA ARG A 43 -9.12 1.19 7.00
C ARG A 43 -8.90 2.60 7.54
N PHE A 44 -7.65 2.99 7.76
CA PHE A 44 -7.34 4.33 8.23
C PHE A 44 -7.80 5.40 7.24
N MET A 45 -7.50 5.26 5.95
CA MET A 45 -7.92 6.25 4.94
C MET A 45 -9.45 6.37 4.83
N LEU A 46 -10.17 5.25 4.94
CA LEU A 46 -11.64 5.24 4.94
C LEU A 46 -12.21 5.88 6.22
N SER A 47 -11.56 5.69 7.37
CA SER A 47 -11.97 6.28 8.65
C SER A 47 -11.85 7.81 8.68
N ILE A 48 -11.01 8.40 7.82
CA ILE A 48 -10.81 9.86 7.74
C ILE A 48 -11.52 10.50 6.54
N GLY A 49 -12.40 9.76 5.84
CA GLY A 49 -13.25 10.28 4.75
C GLY A 49 -13.11 9.54 3.40
N GLY A 50 -11.98 8.87 3.17
CA GLY A 50 -11.72 8.03 2.00
C GLY A 50 -11.21 8.74 0.75
N GLU A 51 -11.19 10.08 0.71
CA GLU A 51 -10.90 10.89 -0.48
C GLU A 51 -9.53 10.56 -1.10
N LEU A 52 -8.55 10.20 -0.26
CA LEU A 52 -7.20 9.82 -0.70
C LEU A 52 -7.17 8.56 -1.58
N ILE A 53 -8.13 7.65 -1.41
CA ILE A 53 -8.22 6.39 -2.16
C ILE A 53 -9.45 6.33 -3.07
N LEU A 54 -10.43 7.21 -2.87
CA LEU A 54 -11.66 7.32 -3.66
C LEU A 54 -11.58 8.44 -4.70
N GLY A 55 -10.38 8.85 -5.09
CA GLY A 55 -10.16 9.81 -6.18
C GLY A 55 -10.62 11.24 -5.88
N GLY A 56 -10.62 11.64 -4.62
CA GLY A 56 -11.08 12.95 -4.15
C GLY A 56 -12.55 12.99 -3.72
N HIS A 57 -13.26 11.88 -3.83
CA HIS A 57 -14.65 11.78 -3.41
C HIS A 57 -14.75 11.28 -1.97
N GLU A 58 -15.70 11.83 -1.22
CA GLU A 58 -16.06 11.33 0.11
C GLU A 58 -16.73 9.96 0.00
N LEU A 59 -16.61 9.14 1.05
CA LEU A 59 -17.17 7.80 1.08
C LEU A 59 -18.68 7.75 0.74
N HIS A 60 -19.45 8.75 1.18
CA HIS A 60 -20.90 8.83 0.94
C HIS A 60 -21.28 9.25 -0.48
N SER A 61 -20.33 9.73 -1.29
CA SER A 61 -20.53 10.05 -2.70
C SER A 61 -20.43 8.78 -3.57
N GLU A 62 -21.16 7.72 -3.18
CA GLU A 62 -21.05 6.37 -3.74
C GLU A 62 -21.19 6.35 -5.26
N SER A 63 -22.15 7.09 -5.81
CA SER A 63 -22.37 7.15 -7.26
C SER A 63 -21.13 7.64 -8.02
N ASP A 64 -20.41 8.61 -7.47
CA ASP A 64 -19.31 9.28 -8.16
C ASP A 64 -18.07 8.40 -8.20
N TRP A 65 -17.60 7.93 -7.04
CA TRP A 65 -16.39 7.11 -6.99
C TRP A 65 -16.60 5.72 -7.61
N ARG A 66 -17.80 5.13 -7.49
CA ARG A 66 -18.14 3.87 -8.17
C ARG A 66 -18.15 4.03 -9.68
N GLY A 67 -18.73 5.12 -10.19
CA GLY A 67 -18.73 5.46 -11.61
C GLY A 67 -17.31 5.63 -12.16
N MET A 68 -16.45 6.27 -11.37
CA MET A 68 -15.03 6.44 -11.66
C MET A 68 -14.28 5.10 -11.72
N PHE A 69 -14.46 4.21 -10.74
CA PHE A 69 -13.84 2.87 -10.74
C PHE A 69 -14.29 2.03 -11.94
N ARG A 70 -15.60 2.00 -12.20
CA ARG A 70 -16.14 1.32 -13.38
C ARG A 70 -15.50 1.81 -14.68
N SER A 71 -15.32 3.12 -14.80
CA SER A 71 -14.69 3.74 -15.97
C SER A 71 -13.21 3.35 -16.08
N PHE A 72 -12.48 3.34 -14.97
CA PHE A 72 -11.09 2.90 -14.92
C PHE A 72 -10.94 1.46 -15.43
N TRP A 73 -11.68 0.51 -14.85
CA TRP A 73 -11.56 -0.91 -15.22
C TRP A 73 -12.04 -1.19 -16.64
N SER A 74 -13.08 -0.50 -17.10
CA SER A 74 -13.52 -0.58 -18.51
C SER A 74 -12.42 -0.12 -19.48
N ASN A 75 -11.66 0.92 -19.11
CA ASN A 75 -10.54 1.39 -19.91
C ASN A 75 -9.35 0.42 -19.82
N PHE A 76 -9.05 -0.08 -18.62
CA PHE A 76 -8.00 -1.05 -18.38
C PHE A 76 -8.21 -2.31 -19.24
N GLN A 77 -9.40 -2.91 -19.20
CA GLN A 77 -9.73 -4.12 -19.98
C GLN A 77 -9.58 -3.88 -21.50
N ARG A 78 -9.97 -2.70 -21.98
CA ARG A 78 -9.78 -2.33 -23.40
C ARG A 78 -8.30 -2.22 -23.76
N SER A 79 -7.48 -1.68 -22.86
CA SER A 79 -6.04 -1.53 -23.08
C SER A 79 -5.24 -2.82 -22.86
N GLN A 80 -5.77 -3.75 -22.07
CA GLN A 80 -5.15 -5.01 -21.66
C GLN A 80 -6.13 -6.18 -21.89
N PRO A 81 -6.51 -6.48 -23.14
CA PRO A 81 -7.59 -7.43 -23.45
C PRO A 81 -7.30 -8.87 -23.01
N GLY A 82 -6.04 -9.22 -22.73
CA GLY A 82 -5.64 -10.55 -22.27
C GLY A 82 -5.63 -10.74 -20.74
N VAL A 83 -5.90 -9.69 -19.97
CA VAL A 83 -5.96 -9.79 -18.51
C VAL A 83 -7.36 -10.26 -18.10
N ASP A 84 -7.42 -11.39 -17.42
CA ASP A 84 -8.64 -11.84 -16.76
C ASP A 84 -8.78 -11.10 -15.42
N LEU A 85 -9.84 -10.30 -15.29
CA LEU A 85 -10.16 -9.59 -14.05
C LEU A 85 -10.90 -10.48 -13.05
N GLY A 86 -11.28 -11.71 -13.44
CA GLY A 86 -12.03 -12.63 -12.60
C GLY A 86 -13.42 -12.09 -12.24
N GLN A 87 -13.92 -12.50 -11.08
CA GLN A 87 -15.24 -12.11 -10.57
C GLN A 87 -15.17 -10.81 -9.73
N ILE A 88 -14.49 -9.78 -10.21
CA ILE A 88 -14.52 -8.48 -9.53
C ILE A 88 -15.80 -7.71 -9.87
N SER A 89 -16.33 -6.97 -8.89
CA SER A 89 -17.30 -5.91 -9.17
C SER A 89 -16.51 -4.65 -9.55
N PRO A 90 -16.44 -4.25 -10.83
CA PRO A 90 -15.50 -3.20 -11.26
C PRO A 90 -15.79 -1.82 -10.65
N ASP A 91 -17.00 -1.60 -10.16
CA ASP A 91 -17.37 -0.36 -9.48
C ASP A 91 -17.03 -0.37 -7.97
N MET A 92 -16.63 -1.51 -7.41
CA MET A 92 -16.20 -1.66 -6.00
C MET A 92 -14.72 -2.05 -5.86
N ALA A 93 -14.04 -2.34 -6.96
CA ALA A 93 -12.63 -2.72 -6.96
C ALA A 93 -11.74 -1.46 -7.01
N LEU A 94 -11.00 -1.20 -5.94
CA LEU A 94 -10.00 -0.12 -5.89
C LEU A 94 -8.77 -0.49 -6.74
N PRO A 95 -8.42 0.28 -7.79
CA PRO A 95 -7.21 0.01 -8.55
C PRO A 95 -5.96 0.46 -7.77
N LEU A 96 -5.14 -0.52 -7.37
CA LEU A 96 -3.89 -0.32 -6.64
C LEU A 96 -2.69 -0.76 -7.48
N CYS A 97 -1.55 -0.13 -7.25
CA CYS A 97 -0.25 -0.53 -7.78
C CYS A 97 0.73 -0.75 -6.62
N VAL A 98 1.48 -1.84 -6.66
CA VAL A 98 2.60 -2.12 -5.75
C VAL A 98 3.89 -1.64 -6.40
N HIS A 99 4.72 -0.95 -5.63
CA HIS A 99 5.98 -0.38 -6.08
C HIS A 99 7.11 -0.74 -5.11
N GLY A 100 8.11 -1.44 -5.62
CA GLY A 100 9.40 -1.62 -4.98
C GLY A 100 10.43 -0.65 -5.57
N ASP A 101 11.14 0.07 -4.71
CA ASP A 101 12.22 1.00 -5.10
C ASP A 101 13.48 0.70 -4.29
N GLU A 102 14.61 0.50 -4.98
CA GLU A 102 15.91 0.38 -4.34
C GLU A 102 16.69 1.68 -4.47
N GLY A 103 16.82 2.37 -3.34
CA GLY A 103 17.44 3.68 -3.26
C GLY A 103 18.63 3.71 -2.31
N ARG A 104 19.13 4.92 -2.06
CA ARG A 104 20.14 5.18 -1.01
C ARG A 104 19.57 6.14 0.01
N GLY A 105 19.62 5.75 1.29
CA GLY A 105 19.27 6.65 2.39
C GLY A 105 20.29 7.76 2.59
N ARG A 106 20.04 8.65 3.57
CA ARG A 106 20.94 9.79 3.91
C ARG A 106 22.39 9.38 4.20
N ALA A 107 22.61 8.15 4.69
CA ALA A 107 23.94 7.60 4.96
C ALA A 107 24.58 6.90 3.74
N LYS A 108 24.04 7.09 2.52
CA LYS A 108 24.43 6.40 1.27
C LYS A 108 24.31 4.87 1.32
N ARG A 109 23.66 4.35 2.36
CA ARG A 109 23.36 2.92 2.53
C ARG A 109 22.18 2.55 1.65
N PRO A 110 22.27 1.47 0.86
CA PRO A 110 21.13 1.04 0.05
C PRO A 110 19.97 0.57 0.94
N ILE A 111 18.76 0.86 0.50
CA ILE A 111 17.49 0.49 1.14
C ILE A 111 16.50 0.04 0.06
N MET A 112 15.73 -1.00 0.34
CA MET A 112 14.52 -1.34 -0.42
C MET A 112 13.32 -0.73 0.31
N CYS A 113 12.52 0.02 -0.43
CA CYS A 113 11.23 0.50 0.01
C CYS A 113 10.16 -0.21 -0.80
N ILE A 114 9.25 -0.90 -0.13
CA ILE A 114 8.05 -1.45 -0.77
C ILE A 114 6.87 -0.60 -0.31
N SER A 115 6.08 -0.15 -1.26
CA SER A 115 4.92 0.72 -1.05
C SER A 115 3.82 0.34 -2.03
N PHE A 116 2.62 0.84 -1.77
CA PHE A 116 1.50 0.72 -2.69
C PHE A 116 0.79 2.06 -2.81
N GLN A 117 0.07 2.24 -3.91
CA GLN A 117 -0.60 3.49 -4.23
C GLN A 117 -1.87 3.25 -5.04
N PRO A 118 -2.93 4.06 -4.87
CA PRO A 118 -4.03 4.10 -5.81
C PRO A 118 -3.52 4.46 -7.20
N MET A 119 -4.13 3.91 -8.23
CA MET A 119 -3.82 4.29 -9.62
C MET A 119 -4.55 5.57 -10.03
N ILE A 120 -5.64 5.90 -9.33
CA ILE A 120 -6.40 7.13 -9.51
C ILE A 120 -5.92 8.14 -8.48
N SER A 121 -5.68 9.38 -8.89
CA SER A 121 -5.25 10.44 -7.97
C SER A 121 -6.40 10.92 -7.10
N HIS A 122 -6.10 11.35 -5.87
CA HIS A 122 -7.05 12.07 -5.00
C HIS A 122 -7.54 13.40 -5.62
N LEU A 123 -6.92 13.86 -6.72
CA LEU A 123 -7.36 14.99 -7.53
C LEU A 123 -8.21 14.56 -8.74
N GLY A 124 -8.60 13.29 -8.79
CA GLY A 124 -9.39 12.69 -9.86
C GLY A 124 -8.57 11.99 -10.96
N PRO A 125 -9.24 11.35 -11.94
CA PRO A 125 -8.61 10.49 -12.94
C PRO A 125 -7.85 11.25 -14.05
N ALA A 126 -8.07 12.55 -14.18
CA ALA A 126 -7.38 13.40 -15.15
C ALA A 126 -5.96 13.81 -14.71
N VAL A 127 -5.59 13.46 -13.48
CA VAL A 127 -4.40 13.96 -12.79
C VAL A 127 -3.55 12.78 -12.34
N THR A 128 -2.23 12.84 -12.58
CA THR A 128 -1.33 11.75 -12.18
C THR A 128 -1.00 11.84 -10.70
N ASN A 129 -0.74 10.70 -10.05
CA ASN A 129 -0.28 10.63 -8.66
C ASN A 129 1.12 11.24 -8.41
N THR A 130 1.77 11.73 -9.46
CA THR A 130 3.05 12.47 -9.42
C THR A 130 2.88 13.98 -9.40
N SER A 131 1.68 14.50 -9.67
CA SER A 131 1.43 15.94 -9.83
C SER A 131 1.12 16.69 -8.52
N GLY A 132 1.53 16.13 -7.37
CA GLY A 132 1.37 16.72 -6.04
C GLY A 132 2.45 16.25 -5.07
N HIS A 133 2.19 16.35 -3.76
CA HIS A 133 3.11 15.84 -2.74
C HIS A 133 3.02 14.30 -2.65
N SER A 134 4.15 13.62 -2.83
CA SER A 134 4.25 12.14 -2.76
C SER A 134 3.74 11.52 -1.45
N PHE A 135 3.69 12.33 -0.38
CA PHE A 135 3.18 11.93 0.92
C PHE A 135 1.69 11.54 0.90
N ALA A 136 0.92 12.09 -0.05
CA ALA A 136 -0.51 11.79 -0.20
C ALA A 136 -0.79 10.67 -1.22
N SER A 137 0.24 10.18 -1.91
CA SER A 137 0.05 9.22 -3.01
C SER A 137 0.71 7.87 -2.81
N ARG A 138 1.59 7.68 -1.81
CA ARG A 138 2.25 6.39 -1.56
C ARG A 138 2.15 5.96 -0.10
N MET A 139 1.56 4.80 0.12
CA MET A 139 1.44 4.16 1.41
C MET A 139 2.58 3.16 1.57
N LEU A 140 3.38 3.34 2.61
CA LEU A 140 4.54 2.49 2.88
C LEU A 140 4.07 1.12 3.34
N PHE A 141 4.60 0.04 2.76
CA PHE A 141 4.45 -1.31 3.32
C PHE A 141 5.63 -1.63 4.25
N THR A 142 6.87 -1.55 3.75
CA THR A 142 8.05 -1.79 4.57
C THR A 142 9.32 -1.13 3.99
N VAL A 143 10.33 -0.94 4.86
CA VAL A 143 11.67 -0.47 4.46
C VAL A 143 12.70 -1.44 5.00
N VAL A 144 13.49 -2.01 4.10
CA VAL A 144 14.52 -3.00 4.44
C VAL A 144 15.90 -2.46 4.07
N PRO A 145 16.80 -2.23 5.05
CA PRO A 145 18.19 -1.88 4.75
C PRO A 145 18.89 -3.04 4.04
N SER A 146 19.67 -2.76 2.99
CA SER A 146 20.32 -3.82 2.22
C SER A 146 21.32 -4.66 3.02
N GLN A 147 21.84 -4.11 4.12
CA GLN A 147 22.70 -4.84 5.04
C GLN A 147 21.98 -5.99 5.75
N MET A 148 20.65 -5.92 5.85
CA MET A 148 19.80 -6.91 6.51
C MET A 148 19.33 -8.00 5.54
N TYR A 149 19.55 -7.84 4.22
CA TYR A 149 19.16 -8.87 3.26
C TYR A 149 19.88 -10.18 3.52
N THR A 150 19.09 -11.24 3.55
CA THR A 150 19.53 -12.62 3.38
C THR A 150 18.60 -13.32 2.40
N THR A 151 18.89 -14.57 2.08
CA THR A 151 17.98 -15.43 1.33
C THR A 151 16.61 -15.42 1.99
N ASN A 152 15.55 -15.23 1.20
CA ASN A 152 14.14 -15.21 1.61
C ASN A 152 13.66 -14.01 2.44
N THR A 153 14.51 -13.00 2.74
CA THR A 153 14.04 -11.80 3.47
C THR A 153 12.88 -11.12 2.76
N LEU A 154 13.01 -10.90 1.45
CA LEU A 154 11.97 -10.23 0.66
C LEU A 154 10.78 -11.16 0.39
N ASP A 155 11.03 -12.46 0.17
CA ASP A 155 9.97 -13.42 -0.12
C ASP A 155 8.98 -13.52 1.04
N VAL A 156 9.46 -13.60 2.28
CA VAL A 156 8.61 -13.64 3.49
C VAL A 156 7.80 -12.35 3.65
N LEU A 157 8.41 -11.20 3.40
CA LEU A 157 7.72 -9.91 3.48
C LEU A 157 6.67 -9.76 2.37
N LEU A 158 6.99 -10.20 1.15
CA LEU A 158 6.06 -10.17 0.02
C LEU A 158 4.92 -11.18 0.19
N GLU A 159 5.16 -12.33 0.81
CA GLU A 159 4.11 -13.29 1.17
C GLU A 159 3.11 -12.68 2.15
N ALA A 160 3.58 -11.94 3.17
CA ALA A 160 2.70 -11.20 4.06
C ALA A 160 1.88 -10.11 3.33
N LEU A 161 2.49 -9.39 2.38
CA LEU A 161 1.80 -8.41 1.55
C LEU A 161 0.73 -9.06 0.66
N VAL A 162 1.08 -10.16 -0.02
CA VAL A 162 0.17 -10.88 -0.91
C VAL A 162 -0.99 -11.47 -0.12
N SER A 163 -0.73 -12.10 1.03
CA SER A 163 -1.77 -12.67 1.88
C SER A 163 -2.79 -11.61 2.33
N ASP A 164 -2.34 -10.40 2.69
CA ASP A 164 -3.24 -9.31 3.06
C ASP A 164 -4.06 -8.81 1.85
N LEU A 165 -3.42 -8.67 0.67
CA LEU A 165 -4.12 -8.30 -0.57
C LEU A 165 -5.14 -9.35 -1.03
N GLU A 166 -4.85 -10.64 -0.84
CA GLU A 166 -5.76 -11.74 -1.16
C GLU A 166 -6.99 -11.74 -0.26
N SER A 167 -6.81 -11.50 1.05
CA SER A 167 -7.93 -11.32 1.98
C SER A 167 -8.75 -10.09 1.61
N LEU A 168 -8.10 -8.94 1.33
CA LEU A 168 -8.80 -7.74 0.86
C LEU A 168 -9.60 -7.97 -0.42
N PHE A 169 -9.04 -8.73 -1.36
CA PHE A 169 -9.71 -9.07 -2.61
C PHE A 169 -10.93 -9.98 -2.40
N SER A 170 -10.80 -10.97 -1.52
CA SER A 170 -11.83 -12.00 -1.30
C SER A 170 -12.94 -11.53 -0.35
N ASP A 171 -12.56 -10.86 0.73
CA ASP A 171 -13.44 -10.51 1.85
C ASP A 171 -13.88 -9.04 1.79
N GLY A 172 -13.16 -8.20 1.04
CA GLY A 172 -13.37 -6.75 1.03
C GLY A 172 -12.96 -6.07 2.33
N LEU A 173 -13.42 -4.84 2.52
CA LEU A 173 -13.27 -4.08 3.75
C LEU A 173 -14.64 -3.60 4.23
N GLU A 174 -15.02 -4.02 5.43
CA GLU A 174 -16.14 -3.42 6.13
C GLU A 174 -15.69 -2.14 6.82
N VAL A 175 -16.34 -1.02 6.48
CA VAL A 175 -16.17 0.26 7.16
C VAL A 175 -17.41 0.49 8.01
N SER A 176 -17.25 0.47 9.33
CA SER A 176 -18.36 0.74 10.22
C SER A 176 -18.77 2.21 10.08
N ARG A 177 -20.05 2.48 9.84
CA ARG A 177 -20.59 3.85 9.73
C ARG A 177 -20.55 4.62 11.05
N ALA A 178 -20.19 4.00 12.16
CA ALA A 178 -20.32 4.56 13.50
C ALA A 178 -19.17 5.52 13.89
N GLU A 179 -18.13 5.63 13.06
CA GLU A 179 -16.92 6.43 13.33
C GLU A 179 -16.72 7.60 12.34
N LEU A 180 -17.70 7.86 11.47
CA LEU A 180 -17.78 9.03 10.58
C LEU A 180 -18.82 10.03 11.13
#